data_AF-A0A6L3EKD5-F1
#
_entry.id   AF-A0A6L3EKD5-F1
#
_cell.length_a   1.000
_cell.length_b   1.000
_cell.length_c   1.000
_cell.angle_alpha   90.00
_cell.angle_beta   90.00
_cell.angle_gamma   90.00
#
_symmetry.space_group_name_H-M   'P 1'
#
loop_
_entity.id
_entity.type
_entity.pdbx_description
1 polymer ?
#
loop_
_entity_poly.entity_id
_entity_poly.type
_entity_poly.pdbx_seq_one_letter_code
_entity_poly.pdbx_strand_id
1 'polypeptide(L)'
;MGANTVWIWLVVSVLAALVGAAYGHIEDASWTAGAATGFVIGALLVGFEMFIVERRVGKPLRRLPLPLFVLVTSLAWASLIAAALFVVPPLFRQPAVNDTFLQDFVFSFMVGLGFNGALRTISLVGRRVLFNFLIGRYNRPLRERRVFMFLDIKDSTFMAEQLGDLEVQSLIAEFFADIAAPIARHGGETHRYIGDEVVVTWEFDDAVRDARCIRCVFAIDAMARSRATHFLERYGFAPEYRIGMHGGSVVAGEVGDGKREIVYFGATVNTAARLCTACKQLDRHFLASDALLSHIALPTGVEVTPIGEIALAGINELIAVSEPRIDTKAASSA
;
A
#
# COMPACT_ATOMS: atom_id res chain seq x y z
N MET A 1 -11.71 6.53 -1.51
CA MET A 1 -10.63 7.29 -2.19
C MET A 1 -10.22 8.42 -1.27
N GLY A 2 -8.95 8.51 -0.89
CA GLY A 2 -8.49 9.50 0.10
C GLY A 2 -8.25 10.86 -0.53
N ALA A 3 -8.51 11.94 0.21
CA ALA A 3 -8.24 13.33 -0.21
C ALA A 3 -6.79 13.55 -0.70
N ASN A 4 -5.83 12.76 -0.22
CA ASN A 4 -4.43 12.80 -0.63
C ASN A 4 -4.21 12.46 -2.11
N THR A 5 -5.05 11.62 -2.70
CA THR A 5 -4.91 11.19 -4.10
C THR A 5 -5.23 12.37 -5.03
N VAL A 6 -6.34 13.09 -4.77
CA VAL A 6 -6.75 14.28 -5.55
C VAL A 6 -5.71 15.41 -5.47
N TRP A 7 -5.12 15.62 -4.29
CA TRP A 7 -4.06 16.63 -4.11
C TRP A 7 -2.81 16.34 -4.92
N ILE A 8 -2.32 15.09 -4.90
CA ILE A 8 -1.16 14.68 -5.71
C ILE A 8 -1.43 14.93 -7.19
N TRP A 9 -2.66 14.68 -7.65
CA TRP A 9 -3.04 14.88 -9.05
C TRP A 9 -3.09 16.35 -9.46
N LEU A 10 -3.67 17.22 -8.63
CA LEU A 10 -3.63 18.66 -8.86
C LEU A 10 -2.19 19.15 -8.96
N VAL A 11 -1.31 18.66 -8.09
CA VAL A 11 0.12 18.98 -8.13
C VAL A 11 0.76 18.51 -9.43
N VAL A 12 0.49 17.28 -9.88
CA VAL A 12 1.05 16.74 -11.14
C VAL A 12 0.58 17.53 -12.36
N SER A 13 -0.71 17.86 -12.47
CA SER A 13 -1.24 18.66 -13.59
C SER A 13 -0.70 20.09 -13.58
N VAL A 14 -0.52 20.71 -12.41
CA VAL A 14 0.10 22.03 -12.28
C VAL A 14 1.58 21.99 -12.64
N LEU A 15 2.33 20.97 -12.20
CA LEU A 15 3.72 20.77 -12.60
C LEU A 15 3.86 20.58 -14.11
N ALA A 16 2.97 19.78 -14.72
CA ALA A 16 2.94 19.61 -16.17
C ALA A 16 2.65 20.93 -16.90
N ALA A 17 1.77 21.78 -16.37
CA ALA A 17 1.53 23.12 -16.90
C ALA A 17 2.78 24.02 -16.78
N LEU A 18 3.51 23.97 -15.66
CA LEU A 18 4.75 24.73 -15.48
C LEU A 18 5.84 24.28 -16.45
N VAL A 19 6.01 22.97 -16.64
CA VAL A 19 6.96 22.41 -17.61
C VAL A 19 6.56 22.82 -19.03
N GLY A 20 5.27 22.73 -19.37
CA GLY A 20 4.76 23.18 -20.67
C GLY A 20 4.97 24.67 -20.91
N ALA A 21 4.80 25.51 -19.88
CA ALA A 21 5.07 26.95 -19.97
C ALA A 21 6.54 27.25 -20.25
N ALA A 22 7.44 26.54 -19.55
CA ALA A 22 8.88 26.66 -19.75
C ALA A 22 9.29 26.19 -21.15
N TYR A 23 8.75 25.07 -21.61
CA TYR A 23 9.00 24.55 -22.96
C TYR A 23 8.54 25.53 -24.05
N GLY A 24 7.32 26.06 -23.91
CA GLY A 24 6.80 27.08 -24.81
C GLY A 24 7.67 28.34 -24.85
N HIS A 25 8.24 28.76 -23.72
CA HIS A 25 9.16 29.90 -23.67
C HIS A 25 10.51 29.62 -24.36
N ILE A 26 10.99 28.37 -24.34
CA ILE A 26 12.26 27.96 -24.96
C ILE A 26 12.15 27.86 -26.48
N GLU A 27 10.99 27.45 -27.01
CA GLU A 27 10.74 27.33 -28.46
C GLU A 27 10.19 28.60 -29.12
N ASP A 28 10.35 29.78 -28.48
CA ASP A 28 9.80 31.06 -28.94
C ASP A 28 8.26 31.05 -29.16
N ALA A 29 7.57 30.09 -28.55
CA ALA A 29 6.12 29.98 -28.54
C ALA A 29 5.51 30.77 -27.36
N SER A 30 4.20 30.97 -27.38
CA SER A 30 3.51 31.60 -26.24
C SER A 30 3.53 30.68 -25.02
N TRP A 31 4.06 31.19 -23.91
CA TRP A 31 4.11 30.48 -22.64
C TRP A 31 2.71 30.04 -22.16
N THR A 32 1.65 30.77 -22.53
CA THR A 32 0.26 30.43 -22.20
C THR A 32 -0.24 29.21 -22.97
N ALA A 33 0.11 29.07 -24.25
CA ALA A 33 -0.23 27.88 -25.04
C ALA A 33 0.55 26.67 -24.55
N GLY A 34 1.84 26.85 -24.23
CA GLY A 34 2.67 25.81 -23.60
C GLY A 34 2.09 25.35 -22.26
N ALA A 35 1.69 26.28 -21.39
CA ALA A 35 1.06 25.98 -20.11
C ALA A 35 -0.26 25.21 -20.27
N ALA A 36 -1.12 25.65 -21.19
CA ALA A 36 -2.39 24.99 -21.47
C ALA A 36 -2.18 23.57 -22.02
N THR A 37 -1.23 23.40 -22.92
CA THR A 37 -0.87 22.10 -23.50
C THR A 37 -0.35 21.15 -22.43
N GLY A 38 0.57 21.62 -21.58
CA GLY A 38 1.10 20.86 -20.46
C GLY A 38 0.02 20.45 -19.45
N PHE A 39 -0.90 21.36 -19.12
CA PHE A 39 -2.04 21.07 -18.25
C PHE A 39 -2.94 19.97 -18.84
N VAL A 40 -3.31 20.09 -20.12
CA VAL A 40 -4.17 19.12 -20.81
C VAL A 40 -3.49 17.76 -20.87
N ILE A 41 -2.21 17.70 -21.22
CA ILE A 41 -1.42 16.45 -21.20
C ILE A 41 -1.45 15.84 -19.80
N GLY A 42 -1.10 16.62 -18.77
CA GLY A 42 -1.10 16.14 -17.38
C GLY A 42 -2.46 15.61 -16.95
N ALA A 43 -3.55 16.31 -17.27
CA ALA A 43 -4.91 15.89 -16.98
C ALA A 43 -5.33 14.61 -17.72
N LEU A 44 -4.95 14.46 -19.00
CA LEU A 44 -5.23 13.26 -19.79
C LEU A 44 -4.48 12.03 -19.27
N LEU A 45 -3.18 12.17 -18.96
CA LEU A 45 -2.38 11.06 -18.44
C LEU A 45 -2.87 10.60 -17.06
N VAL A 46 -3.14 11.54 -16.15
CA VAL A 46 -3.71 11.24 -14.84
C VAL A 46 -5.11 10.64 -14.96
N GLY A 47 -5.94 11.19 -15.85
CA GLY A 47 -7.27 10.67 -16.12
C GLY A 47 -7.23 9.23 -16.65
N PHE A 48 -6.31 8.93 -17.57
CA PHE A 48 -6.09 7.58 -18.06
C PHE A 48 -5.74 6.61 -16.92
N GLU A 49 -4.78 6.97 -16.08
CA GLU A 49 -4.36 6.11 -14.97
C GLU A 49 -5.52 5.85 -13.99
N MET A 50 -6.23 6.90 -13.60
CA MET A 50 -7.31 6.80 -12.60
C MET A 50 -8.54 6.07 -13.13
N PHE A 51 -9.00 6.42 -14.33
CA PHE A 51 -10.28 5.91 -14.84
C PHE A 51 -10.14 4.58 -15.59
N ILE A 52 -8.98 4.33 -16.19
CA ILE A 52 -8.75 3.11 -16.95
C ILE A 52 -7.95 2.12 -16.12
N VAL A 53 -6.75 2.47 -15.66
CA VAL A 53 -5.83 1.50 -15.04
C VAL A 53 -6.29 1.08 -13.63
N GLU A 54 -6.61 2.04 -12.76
CA GLU A 54 -6.94 1.76 -11.35
C GLU A 54 -8.36 1.20 -11.16
N ARG A 55 -9.32 1.62 -11.97
CA ARG A 55 -10.74 1.18 -11.88
C ARG A 55 -10.93 -0.27 -12.32
N ARG A 56 -12.15 -0.80 -12.08
CA ARG A 56 -12.55 -2.15 -12.50
C ARG A 56 -12.34 -2.41 -14.00
N VAL A 57 -12.45 -1.37 -14.84
CA VAL A 57 -12.24 -1.44 -16.29
C VAL A 57 -10.81 -1.87 -16.64
N GLY A 58 -9.82 -1.53 -15.82
CA GLY A 58 -8.41 -1.92 -16.00
C GLY A 58 -8.02 -3.26 -15.39
N LYS A 59 -8.96 -4.03 -14.80
CA LYS A 59 -8.68 -5.40 -14.33
C LYS A 59 -8.02 -6.29 -15.40
N PRO A 60 -8.51 -6.37 -16.65
CA PRO A 60 -7.86 -7.16 -17.69
C PRO A 60 -6.45 -6.64 -18.02
N LEU A 61 -6.27 -5.31 -18.08
CA LEU A 61 -4.97 -4.69 -18.34
C LEU A 61 -3.94 -5.07 -17.26
N ARG A 62 -4.33 -5.02 -15.98
CA ARG A 62 -3.45 -5.38 -14.85
C ARG A 62 -3.09 -6.87 -14.76
N ARG A 63 -3.81 -7.75 -15.47
CA ARG A 63 -3.53 -9.18 -15.58
C ARG A 63 -2.55 -9.53 -16.69
N LEU A 64 -2.23 -8.59 -17.58
CA LEU A 64 -1.25 -8.82 -18.65
C LEU A 64 0.15 -9.04 -18.07
N PRO A 65 1.00 -9.84 -18.75
CA PRO A 65 2.42 -9.91 -18.44
C PRO A 65 3.07 -8.53 -18.45
N LEU A 66 4.07 -8.32 -17.58
CA LEU A 66 4.76 -7.03 -17.42
C LEU A 66 5.15 -6.33 -18.73
N PRO A 67 5.81 -6.99 -19.71
CA PRO A 67 6.21 -6.30 -20.94
C PRO A 67 5.00 -5.81 -21.74
N LEU A 68 3.93 -6.58 -21.78
CA LEU A 68 2.73 -6.23 -22.54
C LEU A 68 1.96 -5.09 -21.85
N PHE A 69 1.86 -5.12 -20.51
CA PHE A 69 1.28 -4.03 -19.75
C PHE A 69 2.03 -2.71 -20.00
N VAL A 70 3.37 -2.72 -19.88
CA VAL A 70 4.22 -1.54 -20.08
C VAL A 70 4.10 -1.03 -21.52
N LEU A 71 4.08 -1.92 -22.51
CA LEU A 71 3.91 -1.55 -23.91
C LEU A 71 2.56 -0.86 -24.16
N VAL A 72 1.45 -1.48 -23.74
CA VAL A 72 0.09 -0.96 -23.98
C VAL A 72 -0.12 0.38 -23.29
N THR A 73 0.32 0.52 -22.03
CA THR A 73 0.18 1.78 -21.27
C THR A 73 1.04 2.89 -21.87
N SER A 74 2.27 2.59 -22.29
CA SER A 74 3.16 3.59 -22.91
C SER A 74 2.64 4.04 -24.27
N LEU A 75 2.03 3.13 -25.05
CA LEU A 75 1.40 3.46 -26.33
C LEU A 75 0.18 4.37 -26.13
N ALA A 76 -0.63 4.09 -25.10
CA ALA A 76 -1.78 4.92 -24.75
C ALA A 76 -1.33 6.33 -24.33
N TRP A 77 -0.29 6.43 -23.49
CA TRP A 77 0.27 7.72 -23.07
C TRP A 77 0.81 8.52 -24.26
N ALA A 78 1.62 7.91 -25.13
CA ALA A 78 2.14 8.56 -26.32
C ALA A 78 1.02 9.05 -27.25
N SER A 79 -0.04 8.26 -27.41
CA SER A 79 -1.22 8.64 -28.21
C SER A 79 -1.99 9.81 -27.60
N LEU A 80 -2.15 9.85 -26.27
CA LEU A 80 -2.80 10.95 -25.56
C LEU A 80 -1.99 12.25 -25.66
N ILE A 81 -0.66 12.16 -25.50
CA ILE A 81 0.25 13.30 -25.66
C ILE A 81 0.18 13.84 -27.08
N ALA A 82 0.30 12.97 -28.08
CA ALA A 82 0.24 13.34 -29.49
C ALA A 82 -1.11 13.99 -29.86
N ALA A 83 -2.22 13.46 -29.35
CA ALA A 83 -3.54 14.07 -29.54
C ALA A 83 -3.62 15.48 -28.91
N ALA A 84 -3.05 15.68 -27.71
CA ALA A 84 -3.01 16.99 -27.07
C ALA A 84 -2.15 18.00 -27.85
N LEU A 85 -0.99 17.58 -28.35
CA LEU A 85 -0.11 18.41 -29.18
C LEU A 85 -0.73 18.79 -30.53
N PHE A 86 -1.62 17.95 -31.06
CA PHE A 86 -2.36 18.24 -32.28
C PHE A 86 -3.53 19.21 -32.05
N VAL A 87 -4.25 19.07 -30.94
CA VAL A 87 -5.52 19.79 -30.68
C VAL A 87 -5.32 21.12 -29.96
N VAL A 88 -4.43 21.18 -28.96
CA VAL A 88 -4.36 22.33 -28.05
C VAL A 88 -3.69 23.56 -28.68
N PRO A 89 -2.52 23.48 -29.34
CA PRO A 89 -1.87 24.66 -29.92
C PRO A 89 -2.73 25.47 -30.91
N PRO A 90 -3.53 24.84 -31.82
CA PRO A 90 -4.45 25.57 -32.71
C PRO A 90 -5.48 26.44 -31.98
N LEU A 91 -5.94 26.03 -30.79
CA LEU A 91 -6.89 26.82 -30.00
C LEU A 91 -6.29 28.15 -29.51
N PHE A 92 -4.96 28.22 -29.43
CA PHE A 92 -4.20 29.42 -29.04
C PHE A 92 -3.57 30.14 -30.25
N ARG A 93 -4.06 29.88 -31.47
CA ARG A 93 -3.55 30.43 -32.73
C ARG A 93 -2.08 30.07 -33.01
N GLN A 94 -1.62 28.94 -32.48
CA GLN A 94 -0.32 28.37 -32.84
C GLN A 94 -0.51 27.23 -33.83
N PRO A 95 0.45 26.99 -34.74
CA PRO A 95 0.40 25.83 -35.61
C PRO A 95 0.39 24.55 -34.78
N ALA A 96 -0.37 23.55 -35.24
CA ALA A 96 -0.25 22.20 -34.70
C ALA A 96 1.17 21.68 -34.94
N VAL A 97 1.71 20.95 -33.98
CA VAL A 97 3.02 20.32 -34.07
C VAL A 97 2.93 19.11 -35.01
N ASN A 98 2.97 19.37 -36.32
CA ASN A 98 2.81 18.33 -37.35
C ASN A 98 4.16 17.80 -37.84
N ASP A 99 5.17 18.66 -37.98
CA ASP A 99 6.45 18.30 -38.59
C ASP A 99 7.30 17.39 -37.68
N THR A 100 7.12 17.49 -36.36
CA THR A 100 7.77 16.64 -35.36
C THR A 100 6.84 15.59 -34.75
N PHE A 101 5.61 15.43 -35.27
CA PHE A 101 4.61 14.54 -34.67
C PHE A 101 5.13 13.12 -34.40
N LEU A 102 5.81 12.53 -35.39
CA LEU A 102 6.37 11.18 -35.24
C LEU A 102 7.49 11.14 -34.20
N GLN A 103 8.34 12.17 -34.15
CA GLN A 103 9.41 12.29 -33.17
C GLN A 103 8.85 12.45 -31.75
N ASP A 104 7.84 13.29 -31.56
CA ASP A 104 7.20 13.53 -30.27
C ASP A 104 6.46 12.30 -29.76
N PHE A 105 5.79 11.58 -30.68
CA PHE A 105 5.16 10.30 -30.36
C PHE A 105 6.19 9.24 -29.93
N VAL A 106 7.25 9.05 -30.73
CA VAL A 106 8.29 8.05 -30.44
C VAL A 106 9.03 8.41 -29.15
N PHE A 107 9.38 9.68 -28.93
CA PHE A 107 10.01 10.15 -27.71
C PHE A 107 9.12 9.89 -26.49
N SER A 108 7.84 10.28 -26.56
CA SER A 108 6.87 10.07 -25.49
C SER A 108 6.65 8.58 -25.21
N PHE A 109 6.65 7.74 -26.25
CA PHE A 109 6.55 6.29 -26.10
C PHE A 109 7.77 5.71 -25.38
N MET A 110 8.99 6.13 -25.75
CA MET A 110 10.23 5.67 -25.12
C MET A 110 10.34 6.10 -23.65
N VAL A 111 10.00 7.37 -23.35
CA VAL A 111 9.90 7.86 -21.97
C VAL A 111 8.82 7.10 -21.21
N GLY A 112 7.67 6.86 -21.83
CA GLY A 112 6.59 6.05 -21.29
C GLY A 112 7.04 4.64 -20.92
N LEU A 113 7.80 3.95 -21.78
CA LEU A 113 8.32 2.61 -21.50
C LEU A 113 9.18 2.60 -20.25
N GLY A 114 10.12 3.54 -20.14
CA GLY A 114 11.00 3.67 -18.98
C GLY A 114 10.24 3.99 -17.70
N PHE A 115 9.33 4.98 -17.77
CA PHE A 115 8.57 5.44 -16.61
C PHE A 115 7.55 4.39 -16.13
N ASN A 116 6.77 3.78 -17.02
CA ASN A 116 5.82 2.72 -16.68
C ASN A 116 6.54 1.48 -16.16
N GLY A 117 7.68 1.12 -16.76
CA GLY A 117 8.53 0.04 -16.27
C GLY A 117 9.04 0.31 -14.84
N ALA A 118 9.52 1.52 -14.57
CA ALA A 118 9.98 1.93 -13.25
C ALA A 118 8.84 1.93 -12.21
N LEU A 119 7.71 2.56 -12.50
CA LEU A 119 6.54 2.61 -11.60
C LEU A 119 6.00 1.20 -11.29
N ARG A 120 5.96 0.31 -12.29
CA ARG A 120 5.53 -1.06 -12.06
C ARG A 120 6.51 -1.80 -11.15
N THR A 121 7.81 -1.63 -11.36
CA THR A 121 8.84 -2.22 -10.50
C THR A 121 8.73 -1.70 -9.06
N ILE A 122 8.48 -0.39 -8.89
CA ILE A 122 8.19 0.23 -7.59
C ILE A 122 7.00 -0.44 -6.91
N SER A 123 5.94 -0.79 -7.65
CA SER A 123 4.76 -1.45 -7.08
C SER A 123 5.01 -2.89 -6.63
N LEU A 124 6.03 -3.57 -7.20
CA LEU A 124 6.41 -4.94 -6.82
C LEU A 124 7.27 -4.96 -5.55
N VAL A 125 8.18 -3.99 -5.41
CA VAL A 125 9.13 -3.91 -4.29
C VAL A 125 8.55 -3.12 -3.12
N GLY A 126 7.66 -2.18 -3.40
CA GLY A 126 7.16 -1.19 -2.45
C GLY A 126 8.01 0.08 -2.48
N ARG A 127 7.35 1.25 -2.51
CA ARG A 127 8.00 2.57 -2.64
C ARG A 127 9.05 2.84 -1.57
N ARG A 128 8.76 2.53 -0.30
CA ARG A 128 9.69 2.80 0.81
C ARG A 128 10.87 1.84 0.80
N VAL A 129 10.62 0.56 0.48
CA VAL A 129 11.65 -0.46 0.32
C VAL A 129 12.62 -0.05 -0.80
N LEU A 130 12.12 0.33 -1.97
CA LEU A 130 12.98 0.84 -3.05
C LEU A 130 13.80 2.06 -2.61
N PHE A 131 13.18 3.02 -1.93
CA PHE A 131 13.91 4.20 -1.45
C PHE A 131 15.04 3.79 -0.50
N ASN A 132 14.80 2.84 0.41
CA ASN A 132 15.81 2.32 1.31
C ASN A 132 16.95 1.59 0.59
N PHE A 133 16.65 0.87 -0.50
CA PHE A 133 17.66 0.28 -1.39
C PHE A 133 18.49 1.36 -2.10
N LEU A 134 17.84 2.38 -2.67
CA LEU A 134 18.52 3.45 -3.41
C LEU A 134 19.48 4.25 -2.54
N ILE A 135 19.10 4.53 -1.28
CA ILE A 135 19.97 5.23 -0.33
C ILE A 135 20.95 4.29 0.39
N GLY A 136 20.87 2.98 0.17
CA GLY A 136 21.73 1.97 0.80
C GLY A 136 21.55 1.85 2.33
N ARG A 137 20.36 2.17 2.86
CA ARG A 137 20.12 2.27 4.31
C ARG A 137 20.41 0.98 5.07
N TYR A 138 20.16 -0.18 4.46
CA TYR A 138 20.31 -1.50 5.08
C TYR A 138 21.44 -2.35 4.50
N ASN A 139 22.33 -1.75 3.70
CA ASN A 139 23.54 -2.42 3.19
C ASN A 139 24.46 -2.88 4.33
N ARG A 140 24.35 -2.22 5.49
CA ARG A 140 24.94 -2.66 6.76
C ARG A 140 23.81 -2.90 7.76
N PRO A 141 23.90 -3.95 8.60
CA PRO A 141 22.91 -4.19 9.64
C PRO A 141 22.74 -2.96 10.54
N LEU A 142 21.51 -2.48 10.67
CA LEU A 142 21.14 -1.32 11.48
C LEU A 142 20.25 -1.78 12.63
N ARG A 143 20.63 -1.42 13.86
CA ARG A 143 19.75 -1.60 15.02
C ARG A 143 18.75 -0.44 15.07
N GLU A 144 17.47 -0.75 15.03
CA GLU A 144 16.38 0.21 15.15
C GLU A 144 15.24 -0.36 16.00
N ARG A 145 14.22 0.44 16.28
CA ARG A 145 13.00 -0.02 16.96
C ARG A 145 11.86 -0.10 15.96
N ARG A 146 11.08 -1.16 16.04
CA ARG A 146 9.94 -1.42 15.16
C ARG A 146 8.78 -1.98 15.95
N VAL A 147 7.56 -1.71 15.48
CA VAL A 147 6.37 -2.47 15.86
C VAL A 147 6.07 -3.45 14.74
N PHE A 148 5.72 -4.68 15.09
CA PHE A 148 5.27 -5.72 14.16
C PHE A 148 3.85 -6.13 14.50
N MET A 149 3.05 -6.30 13.46
CA MET A 149 1.72 -6.89 13.49
C MET A 149 1.71 -8.08 12.56
N PHE A 150 1.40 -9.24 13.10
CA PHE A 150 1.13 -10.46 12.34
C PHE A 150 -0.38 -10.60 12.27
N LEU A 151 -0.93 -10.70 11.06
CA LEU A 151 -2.36 -10.94 10.84
C LEU A 151 -2.51 -12.23 10.05
N ASP A 152 -3.20 -13.20 10.65
CA ASP A 152 -3.41 -14.55 10.12
C ASP A 152 -4.89 -14.81 9.87
N ILE A 153 -5.26 -15.40 8.73
CA ILE A 153 -6.65 -15.74 8.42
C ILE A 153 -7.07 -16.98 9.22
N LYS A 154 -8.18 -16.87 9.93
CA LYS A 154 -8.72 -17.97 10.72
C LYS A 154 -9.29 -19.06 9.80
N ASP A 155 -8.91 -20.29 10.09
CA ASP A 155 -9.44 -21.52 9.51
C ASP A 155 -9.33 -21.57 7.97
N SER A 156 -8.25 -20.99 7.42
CA SER A 156 -7.93 -20.98 5.99
C SER A 156 -7.85 -22.37 5.38
N THR A 157 -7.30 -23.35 6.10
CA THR A 157 -7.23 -24.75 5.67
C THR A 157 -8.62 -25.35 5.51
N PHE A 158 -9.52 -25.09 6.45
CA PHE A 158 -10.90 -25.54 6.37
C PHE A 158 -11.64 -24.88 5.20
N MET A 159 -11.43 -23.57 4.99
CA MET A 159 -11.96 -22.90 3.81
C MET A 159 -11.42 -23.53 2.52
N ALA A 160 -10.16 -23.95 2.48
CA ALA A 160 -9.54 -24.56 1.29
C ALA A 160 -10.15 -25.91 0.97
N GLU A 161 -10.46 -26.71 2.00
CA GLU A 161 -11.20 -27.96 1.84
C GLU A 161 -12.62 -27.76 1.27
N GLN A 162 -13.29 -26.65 1.61
CA GLN A 162 -14.65 -26.38 1.13
C GLN A 162 -14.73 -25.68 -0.23
N LEU A 163 -13.85 -24.70 -0.48
CA LEU A 163 -13.89 -23.85 -1.68
C LEU A 163 -12.91 -24.30 -2.76
N GLY A 164 -11.90 -25.09 -2.40
CA GLY A 164 -10.73 -25.37 -3.22
C GLY A 164 -9.68 -24.25 -3.15
N ASP A 165 -8.43 -24.63 -3.40
CA ASP A 165 -7.25 -23.78 -3.20
C ASP A 165 -7.31 -22.45 -3.98
N LEU A 166 -7.83 -22.47 -5.22
CA LEU A 166 -7.88 -21.28 -6.08
C LEU A 166 -8.86 -20.22 -5.57
N GLU A 167 -10.00 -20.65 -5.05
CA GLU A 167 -11.03 -19.73 -4.53
C GLU A 167 -10.62 -19.16 -3.17
N VAL A 168 -10.02 -19.96 -2.30
CA VAL A 168 -9.45 -19.44 -1.03
C VAL A 168 -8.31 -18.49 -1.28
N GLN A 169 -7.41 -18.82 -2.21
CA GLN A 169 -6.32 -17.90 -2.58
C GLN A 169 -6.87 -16.58 -3.14
N SER A 170 -7.97 -16.64 -3.90
CA SER A 170 -8.67 -15.44 -4.39
C SER A 170 -9.33 -14.65 -3.26
N LEU A 171 -9.96 -15.31 -2.28
CA LEU A 171 -10.55 -14.68 -1.09
C LEU A 171 -9.48 -13.97 -0.25
N ILE A 172 -8.38 -14.65 0.06
CA ILE A 172 -7.27 -14.10 0.85
C ILE A 172 -6.65 -12.92 0.12
N ALA A 173 -6.38 -13.04 -1.18
CA ALA A 173 -5.81 -11.96 -1.98
C ALA A 173 -6.73 -10.72 -2.02
N GLU A 174 -8.05 -10.93 -2.13
CA GLU A 174 -9.02 -9.83 -2.10
C GLU A 174 -9.10 -9.17 -0.72
N PHE A 175 -9.09 -9.97 0.36
CA PHE A 175 -9.07 -9.46 1.72
C PHE A 175 -7.79 -8.65 2.01
N PHE A 176 -6.62 -9.15 1.64
CA PHE A 176 -5.34 -8.43 1.77
C PHE A 176 -5.33 -7.13 0.97
N ALA A 177 -5.92 -7.11 -0.22
CA ALA A 177 -6.08 -5.88 -1.00
C ALA A 177 -6.99 -4.85 -0.30
N ASP A 178 -8.09 -5.30 0.34
CA ASP A 178 -9.02 -4.43 1.05
C ASP A 178 -8.39 -3.80 2.32
N ILE A 179 -7.56 -4.55 3.05
CA ILE A 179 -6.90 -4.06 4.28
C ILE A 179 -5.60 -3.27 4.03
N ALA A 180 -5.02 -3.34 2.83
CA ALA A 180 -3.81 -2.61 2.46
C ALA A 180 -3.99 -1.08 2.60
N ALA A 181 -5.17 -0.55 2.27
CA ALA A 181 -5.46 0.87 2.37
C ALA A 181 -5.55 1.38 3.83
N PRO A 182 -6.28 0.71 4.75
CA PRO A 182 -6.17 0.96 6.19
C PRO A 182 -4.73 0.93 6.71
N ILE A 183 -3.96 -0.11 6.37
CA ILE A 183 -2.55 -0.26 6.79
C ILE A 183 -1.72 0.97 6.40
N ALA A 184 -1.74 1.31 5.11
CA ALA A 184 -0.98 2.45 4.60
C ALA A 184 -1.43 3.79 5.20
N ARG A 185 -2.74 3.98 5.42
CA ARG A 185 -3.30 5.22 6.01
C ARG A 185 -2.79 5.45 7.44
N HIS A 186 -2.58 4.37 8.19
CA HIS A 186 -2.05 4.42 9.54
C HIS A 186 -0.52 4.27 9.59
N GLY A 187 0.16 4.48 8.46
CA GLY A 187 1.63 4.48 8.37
C GLY A 187 2.27 3.11 8.48
N GLY A 188 1.48 2.04 8.36
CA GLY A 188 2.00 0.67 8.37
C GLY A 188 2.53 0.28 7.01
N GLU A 189 3.55 -0.56 7.03
CA GLU A 189 4.15 -1.14 5.84
C GLU A 189 3.95 -2.63 5.83
N THR A 190 3.29 -3.14 4.79
CA THR A 190 3.30 -4.57 4.51
C THR A 190 4.74 -5.00 4.23
N HIS A 191 5.31 -5.73 5.18
CA HIS A 191 6.66 -6.26 5.07
C HIS A 191 6.69 -7.47 4.13
N ARG A 192 5.81 -8.46 4.38
CA ARG A 192 5.72 -9.68 3.56
C ARG A 192 4.37 -10.36 3.75
N TYR A 193 3.92 -11.07 2.71
CA TYR A 193 2.86 -12.06 2.76
C TYR A 193 3.45 -13.47 2.91
N ILE A 194 2.95 -14.27 3.84
CA ILE A 194 3.41 -15.64 4.13
C ILE A 194 2.17 -16.55 4.15
N GLY A 195 1.84 -17.14 2.99
CA GLY A 195 0.61 -17.93 2.87
C GLY A 195 -0.64 -17.07 3.09
N ASP A 196 -1.38 -17.40 4.13
CA ASP A 196 -2.59 -16.72 4.64
C ASP A 196 -2.28 -15.70 5.76
N GLU A 197 -1.00 -15.41 5.98
CA GLU A 197 -0.54 -14.40 6.93
C GLU A 197 0.01 -13.16 6.21
N VAL A 198 -0.25 -11.98 6.78
CA VAL A 198 0.42 -10.73 6.40
C VAL A 198 1.19 -10.15 7.58
N VAL A 199 2.47 -9.84 7.34
CA VAL A 199 3.34 -9.17 8.31
C VAL A 199 3.39 -7.69 7.98
N VAL A 200 3.03 -6.86 8.95
CA VAL A 200 3.05 -5.40 8.86
C VAL A 200 4.04 -4.85 9.87
N THR A 201 4.78 -3.82 9.50
CA THR A 201 5.73 -3.14 10.39
C THR A 201 5.60 -1.63 10.35
N TRP A 202 5.98 -0.98 11.44
CA TRP A 202 6.10 0.45 11.58
C TRP A 202 7.45 0.78 12.21
N GLU A 203 8.01 1.95 11.88
CA GLU A 203 8.97 2.60 12.76
C GLU A 203 8.31 2.83 14.13
N PHE A 204 9.02 2.58 15.22
CA PHE A 204 8.39 2.48 16.55
C PHE A 204 7.69 3.77 16.96
N ASP A 205 8.36 4.91 16.80
CA ASP A 205 7.83 6.20 17.22
C ASP A 205 6.64 6.62 16.33
N ASP A 206 6.72 6.31 15.03
CA ASP A 206 5.59 6.44 14.11
C ASP A 206 4.38 5.57 14.51
N ALA A 207 4.60 4.36 15.02
CA ALA A 207 3.55 3.41 15.38
C ALA A 207 2.73 3.88 16.61
N VAL A 208 3.44 4.36 17.63
CA VAL A 208 2.84 4.75 18.92
C VAL A 208 2.25 6.15 18.87
N ARG A 209 2.76 7.03 18.00
CA ARG A 209 2.21 8.37 17.78
C ARG A 209 0.72 8.27 17.39
N ASP A 210 -0.12 8.97 18.13
CA ASP A 210 -1.59 8.97 17.97
C ASP A 210 -2.23 7.56 18.00
N ALA A 211 -1.55 6.58 18.61
CA ALA A 211 -1.92 5.18 18.61
C ALA A 211 -2.15 4.60 17.21
N ARG A 212 -1.34 4.99 16.22
CA ARG A 212 -1.54 4.62 14.81
C ARG A 212 -1.61 3.10 14.60
N CYS A 213 -0.76 2.30 15.24
CA CYS A 213 -0.81 0.85 15.09
C CYS A 213 -2.12 0.25 15.63
N ILE A 214 -2.64 0.76 16.75
CA ILE A 214 -3.93 0.33 17.33
C ILE A 214 -5.11 0.80 16.48
N ARG A 215 -5.09 2.06 16.03
CA ARG A 215 -6.12 2.59 15.10
C ARG A 215 -6.14 1.83 13.77
N CYS A 216 -4.99 1.35 13.31
CA CYS A 216 -4.90 0.50 12.13
C CYS A 216 -5.72 -0.77 12.28
N VAL A 217 -5.61 -1.47 13.43
CA VAL A 217 -6.39 -2.69 13.70
C VAL A 217 -7.88 -2.40 13.62
N PHE A 218 -8.36 -1.36 14.29
CA PHE A 218 -9.79 -1.01 14.23
C PHE A 218 -10.26 -0.55 12.85
N ALA A 219 -9.39 0.08 12.05
CA ALA A 219 -9.69 0.40 10.67
C ALA A 219 -9.77 -0.84 9.77
N ILE A 220 -8.95 -1.86 10.05
CA ILE A 220 -9.04 -3.18 9.42
C ILE A 220 -10.37 -3.85 9.81
N ASP A 221 -10.75 -3.82 11.09
CA ASP A 221 -12.04 -4.35 11.56
C ASP A 221 -13.23 -3.68 10.88
N ALA A 222 -13.20 -2.36 10.76
CA ALA A 222 -14.26 -1.61 10.10
C ALA A 222 -14.35 -1.96 8.60
N MET A 223 -13.19 -2.09 7.92
CA MET A 223 -13.13 -2.52 6.53
C MET A 223 -13.70 -3.93 6.35
N ALA A 224 -13.23 -4.90 7.14
CA ALA A 224 -13.68 -6.28 7.10
C ALA A 224 -15.20 -6.39 7.32
N ARG A 225 -15.74 -5.69 8.32
CA ARG A 225 -17.19 -5.62 8.57
C ARG A 225 -17.96 -5.03 7.41
N SER A 226 -17.48 -3.93 6.82
CA SER A 226 -18.15 -3.29 5.68
C SER A 226 -18.19 -4.16 4.42
N ARG A 227 -17.27 -5.13 4.30
CA ARG A 227 -17.13 -6.02 3.14
C ARG A 227 -17.65 -7.44 3.41
N ALA A 228 -18.07 -7.75 4.64
CA ALA A 228 -18.48 -9.10 5.04
C ALA A 228 -19.57 -9.69 4.14
N THR A 229 -20.63 -8.94 3.84
CA THR A 229 -21.71 -9.39 2.94
C THR A 229 -21.20 -9.75 1.55
N HIS A 230 -20.31 -8.92 0.99
CA HIS A 230 -19.72 -9.19 -0.33
C HIS A 230 -18.90 -10.49 -0.33
N PHE A 231 -18.12 -10.74 0.73
CA PHE A 231 -17.34 -11.97 0.83
C PHE A 231 -18.25 -13.20 0.99
N LEU A 232 -19.30 -13.10 1.81
CA LEU A 232 -20.30 -14.16 1.96
C LEU A 232 -21.02 -14.47 0.64
N GLU A 233 -21.45 -13.45 -0.10
CA GLU A 233 -22.13 -13.64 -1.38
C GLU A 233 -21.23 -14.26 -2.45
N ARG A 234 -19.94 -13.89 -2.46
CA ARG A 234 -19.00 -14.34 -3.49
C ARG A 234 -18.36 -15.69 -3.20
N TYR A 235 -18.00 -15.93 -1.95
CA TYR A 235 -17.21 -17.08 -1.54
C TYR A 235 -17.92 -17.97 -0.53
N GLY A 236 -19.07 -17.58 0.03
CA GLY A 236 -19.74 -18.31 1.11
C GLY A 236 -19.11 -18.11 2.50
N PHE A 237 -18.01 -17.36 2.60
CA PHE A 237 -17.28 -17.10 3.85
C PHE A 237 -16.98 -15.62 3.99
N ALA A 238 -17.11 -15.08 5.21
CA ALA A 238 -16.51 -13.81 5.59
C ALA A 238 -15.16 -14.09 6.26
N PRO A 239 -14.04 -13.46 5.83
CA PRO A 239 -12.75 -13.69 6.45
C PRO A 239 -12.74 -13.26 7.91
N GLU A 240 -12.50 -14.22 8.81
CA GLU A 240 -12.08 -13.96 10.18
C GLU A 240 -10.55 -14.00 10.26
N TYR A 241 -9.95 -13.30 11.22
CA TYR A 241 -8.50 -13.21 11.35
C TYR A 241 -8.05 -13.00 12.78
N ARG A 242 -6.79 -13.30 13.05
CA ARG A 242 -6.13 -13.13 14.33
C ARG A 242 -5.00 -12.13 14.17
N ILE A 243 -4.78 -11.30 15.19
CA ILE A 243 -3.72 -10.30 15.18
C ILE A 243 -2.84 -10.45 16.42
N GLY A 244 -1.54 -10.62 16.20
CA GLY A 244 -0.50 -10.52 17.23
C GLY A 244 0.34 -9.28 17.02
N MET A 245 0.51 -8.45 18.05
CA MET A 245 1.27 -7.20 17.94
C MET A 245 2.28 -7.02 19.08
N HIS A 246 3.52 -6.72 18.72
CA HIS A 246 4.57 -6.40 19.67
C HIS A 246 5.57 -5.42 19.06
N GLY A 247 6.26 -4.66 19.90
CA GLY A 247 7.24 -3.67 19.46
C GLY A 247 8.47 -3.63 20.35
N GLY A 248 9.62 -3.37 19.75
CA GLY A 248 10.91 -3.48 20.41
C GLY A 248 12.09 -3.27 19.47
N SER A 249 13.29 -3.56 19.96
CA SER A 249 14.52 -3.44 19.15
C SER A 249 14.64 -4.61 18.16
N VAL A 250 15.08 -4.30 16.95
CA VAL A 250 15.43 -5.26 15.91
C VAL A 250 16.70 -4.83 15.20
N VAL A 251 17.34 -5.78 14.53
CA VAL A 251 18.41 -5.52 13.58
C VAL A 251 17.83 -5.70 12.18
N ALA A 252 17.72 -4.60 11.43
CA ALA A 252 17.31 -4.60 10.03
C ALA A 252 18.55 -4.74 9.13
N GLY A 253 18.50 -5.59 8.13
CA GLY A 253 19.61 -5.77 7.18
C GLY A 253 19.14 -6.29 5.83
N GLU A 254 19.86 -5.96 4.78
CA GLU A 254 19.66 -6.53 3.45
C GLU A 254 20.29 -7.92 3.37
N VAL A 255 19.53 -8.91 2.90
CA VAL A 255 19.98 -10.29 2.71
C VAL A 255 19.64 -10.77 1.29
N GLY A 256 20.50 -11.60 0.72
CA GLY A 256 20.33 -12.21 -0.60
C GLY A 256 21.21 -11.55 -1.67
N ASP A 257 21.59 -12.33 -2.68
CA ASP A 257 22.46 -11.91 -3.79
C ASP A 257 21.67 -11.65 -5.08
N GLY A 258 20.79 -12.58 -5.48
CA GLY A 258 19.91 -12.46 -6.64
C GLY A 258 18.51 -11.94 -6.32
N LYS A 259 17.99 -12.24 -5.13
CA LYS A 259 16.75 -11.65 -4.58
C LYS A 259 17.10 -10.99 -3.25
N ARG A 260 17.36 -9.69 -3.31
CA ARG A 260 17.64 -8.88 -2.11
C ARG A 260 16.35 -8.55 -1.38
N GLU A 261 16.37 -8.70 -0.07
CA GLU A 261 15.25 -8.38 0.79
C GLU A 261 15.73 -7.77 2.10
N ILE A 262 14.96 -6.81 2.63
CA ILE A 262 15.18 -6.27 3.97
C ILE A 262 14.62 -7.27 4.96
N VAL A 263 15.46 -7.83 5.83
CA VAL A 263 15.07 -8.79 6.86
C VAL A 263 15.25 -8.15 8.23
N TYR A 264 14.33 -8.43 9.14
CA TYR A 264 14.40 -8.00 10.54
C TYR A 264 14.73 -9.19 11.44
N PHE A 265 15.79 -9.05 12.23
CA PHE A 265 16.22 -10.05 13.21
C PHE A 265 16.01 -9.54 14.63
N GLY A 266 15.51 -10.39 15.51
CA GLY A 266 15.40 -10.12 16.94
C GLY A 266 14.20 -10.78 17.60
N ALA A 267 14.24 -10.84 18.94
CA ALA A 267 13.16 -11.41 19.75
C ALA A 267 11.81 -10.71 19.50
N THR A 268 11.84 -9.42 19.14
CA THR A 268 10.64 -8.62 18.87
C THR A 268 9.77 -9.24 17.76
N VAL A 269 10.37 -9.65 16.64
CA VAL A 269 9.63 -10.24 15.49
C VAL A 269 9.01 -11.58 15.90
N ASN A 270 9.81 -12.43 16.55
CA ASN A 270 9.38 -13.74 17.02
C ASN A 270 8.27 -13.64 18.07
N THR A 271 8.33 -12.65 18.96
CA THR A 271 7.31 -12.40 19.98
C THR A 271 5.99 -12.00 19.30
N ALA A 272 6.01 -11.06 18.35
CA ALA A 272 4.81 -10.66 17.62
C ALA A 272 4.14 -11.84 16.88
N ALA A 273 4.94 -12.68 16.19
CA ALA A 273 4.44 -13.88 15.52
C ALA A 273 3.78 -14.86 16.51
N ARG A 274 4.43 -15.10 17.65
CA ARG A 274 3.91 -16.02 18.68
C ARG A 274 2.68 -15.48 19.39
N LEU A 275 2.52 -14.16 19.52
CA LEU A 275 1.28 -13.56 19.99
C LEU A 275 0.13 -13.85 19.03
N CYS A 276 0.36 -13.81 17.72
CA CYS A 276 -0.65 -14.17 16.73
C CYS A 276 -1.04 -15.65 16.86
N THR A 277 -0.07 -16.54 17.09
CA THR A 277 -0.36 -17.95 17.40
C THR A 277 -1.13 -18.10 18.72
N ALA A 278 -0.79 -17.33 19.76
CA ALA A 278 -1.47 -17.37 21.06
C ALA A 278 -2.94 -16.92 20.97
N CYS A 279 -3.29 -16.02 20.04
CA CYS A 279 -4.67 -15.67 19.73
C CYS A 279 -5.53 -16.91 19.42
N LYS A 280 -4.97 -17.91 18.72
CA LYS A 280 -5.66 -19.17 18.42
C LYS A 280 -5.92 -20.00 19.68
N GLN A 281 -4.95 -20.05 20.59
CA GLN A 281 -5.01 -20.85 21.82
C GLN A 281 -5.98 -20.25 22.85
N LEU A 282 -6.04 -18.91 22.90
CA LEU A 282 -6.85 -18.16 23.86
C LEU A 282 -8.23 -17.77 23.32
N ASP A 283 -8.54 -18.15 22.08
CA ASP A 283 -9.74 -17.73 21.34
C ASP A 283 -9.95 -16.21 21.41
N ARG A 284 -8.93 -15.48 20.98
CA ARG A 284 -8.91 -14.01 20.90
C ARG A 284 -8.63 -13.55 19.49
N HIS A 285 -9.26 -12.44 19.10
CA HIS A 285 -9.04 -11.84 17.79
C HIS A 285 -7.76 -11.00 17.74
N PHE A 286 -7.42 -10.34 18.85
CA PHE A 286 -6.29 -9.43 18.91
C PHE A 286 -5.56 -9.56 20.26
N LEU A 287 -4.25 -9.74 20.21
CA LEU A 287 -3.37 -9.64 21.37
C LEU A 287 -2.24 -8.66 21.08
N ALA A 288 -2.02 -7.74 22.01
CA ALA A 288 -0.86 -6.88 22.03
C ALA A 288 -0.10 -7.07 23.34
N SER A 289 1.23 -7.04 23.28
CA SER A 289 2.05 -7.05 24.50
C SER A 289 1.83 -5.77 25.33
N ASP A 290 1.79 -5.90 26.65
CA ASP A 290 1.68 -4.75 27.57
C ASP A 290 2.89 -3.81 27.43
N ALA A 291 4.08 -4.36 27.15
CA ALA A 291 5.28 -3.58 26.87
C ALA A 291 5.06 -2.56 25.74
N LEU A 292 4.38 -2.95 24.66
CA LEU A 292 4.01 -2.04 23.57
C LEU A 292 2.93 -1.06 24.02
N LEU A 293 1.86 -1.56 24.66
CA LEU A 293 0.72 -0.73 25.06
C LEU A 293 1.12 0.36 26.06
N SER A 294 2.12 0.13 26.91
CA SER A 294 2.65 1.11 27.85
C SER A 294 3.23 2.38 27.18
N HIS A 295 3.59 2.30 25.90
CA HIS A 295 4.08 3.43 25.11
C HIS A 295 2.99 4.16 24.31
N ILE A 296 1.74 3.71 24.40
CA ILE A 296 0.64 4.19 23.56
C ILE A 296 -0.37 4.94 24.42
N ALA A 297 -0.59 6.22 24.09
CA ALA A 297 -1.77 6.93 24.58
C ALA A 297 -3.00 6.41 23.81
N LEU A 298 -3.77 5.53 24.45
CA LEU A 298 -4.94 4.91 23.84
C LEU A 298 -5.97 5.97 23.43
N PRO A 299 -6.60 5.80 22.25
CA PRO A 299 -7.61 6.74 21.79
C PRO A 299 -8.90 6.62 22.61
N THR A 300 -9.66 7.70 22.68
CA THR A 300 -10.97 7.72 23.37
C THR A 300 -11.89 6.61 22.84
N GLY A 301 -12.53 5.88 23.74
CA GLY A 301 -13.42 4.77 23.40
C GLY A 301 -12.68 3.45 23.11
N VAL A 302 -11.39 3.34 23.43
CA VAL A 302 -10.65 2.08 23.42
C VAL A 302 -10.28 1.68 24.84
N GLU A 303 -10.76 0.52 25.25
CA GLU A 303 -10.42 -0.12 26.53
C GLU A 303 -9.42 -1.25 26.28
N VAL A 304 -8.57 -1.52 27.26
CA VAL A 304 -7.64 -2.64 27.23
C VAL A 304 -8.06 -3.64 28.27
N THR A 305 -8.39 -4.86 27.84
CA THR A 305 -8.70 -5.98 28.72
C THR A 305 -7.41 -6.76 28.99
N PRO A 306 -6.89 -6.79 30.23
CA PRO A 306 -5.75 -7.62 30.58
C PRO A 306 -6.12 -9.09 30.43
N ILE A 307 -5.29 -9.86 29.72
CA ILE A 307 -5.45 -11.31 29.61
C ILE A 307 -4.55 -12.01 30.61
N GLY A 308 -3.37 -11.43 30.89
CA GLY A 308 -2.41 -11.90 31.88
C GLY A 308 -1.06 -12.21 31.26
N GLU A 309 -0.24 -12.93 32.00
CA GLU A 309 1.08 -13.36 31.58
C GLU A 309 1.01 -14.73 30.88
N ILE A 310 1.54 -14.81 29.66
CA ILE A 310 1.54 -16.04 28.87
C ILE A 310 2.95 -16.50 28.52
N ALA A 311 3.16 -17.81 28.56
CA ALA A 311 4.38 -18.43 28.07
C ALA A 311 4.30 -18.58 26.55
N LEU A 312 5.25 -17.99 25.83
CA LEU A 312 5.36 -18.14 24.38
C LEU A 312 6.44 -19.16 24.06
N ALA A 313 6.12 -20.15 23.22
CA ALA A 313 7.03 -21.25 22.91
C ALA A 313 8.42 -20.76 22.48
N GLY A 314 9.49 -21.10 23.21
CA GLY A 314 10.86 -20.66 22.89
C GLY A 314 11.18 -19.20 23.26
N ILE A 315 10.38 -18.56 24.12
CA ILE A 315 10.75 -17.39 24.91
C ILE A 315 10.76 -17.86 26.37
N ASN A 316 11.84 -17.57 27.10
CA ASN A 316 12.01 -18.04 28.48
C ASN A 316 11.28 -17.17 29.51
N GLU A 317 10.82 -15.98 29.11
CA GLU A 317 10.11 -15.02 29.96
C GLU A 317 8.61 -15.07 29.68
N LEU A 318 7.80 -14.86 30.72
CA LEU A 318 6.38 -14.67 30.53
C LEU A 318 6.15 -13.27 29.93
N ILE A 319 5.28 -13.20 28.94
CA ILE A 319 4.91 -11.93 28.30
C ILE A 319 3.52 -11.55 28.81
N ALA A 320 3.43 -10.39 29.47
CA ALA A 320 2.15 -9.78 29.81
C ALA A 320 1.46 -9.30 28.52
N VAL A 321 0.22 -9.74 28.32
CA VAL A 321 -0.56 -9.46 27.13
C VAL A 321 -1.95 -8.97 27.49
N SER A 322 -2.44 -8.08 26.64
CA SER A 322 -3.78 -7.51 26.75
C SER A 322 -4.43 -7.42 25.38
N GLU A 323 -5.75 -7.29 25.41
CA GLU A 323 -6.59 -7.14 24.23
C GLU A 323 -7.21 -5.74 24.20
N PRO A 324 -6.76 -4.86 23.29
CA PRO A 324 -7.44 -3.59 23.02
C PRO A 324 -8.78 -3.84 22.32
N ARG A 325 -9.85 -3.22 22.83
CA ARG A 325 -11.22 -3.31 22.29
C ARG A 325 -11.85 -1.94 22.22
N ILE A 326 -12.79 -1.76 21.28
CA ILE A 326 -13.66 -0.58 21.28
C ILE A 326 -14.69 -0.75 22.39
N ASP A 327 -14.82 0.26 23.27
CA ASP A 327 -15.90 0.33 24.24
C ASP A 327 -17.22 0.57 23.50
N THR A 328 -18.06 -0.48 23.47
CA THR A 328 -19.38 -0.44 22.84
C THR A 328 -20.39 0.37 23.64
N LYS A 329 -20.12 0.72 24.91
CA LYS A 329 -21.01 1.58 25.72
C LYS A 329 -20.83 3.06 25.41
N ALA A 330 -19.61 3.53 25.16
CA ALA A 330 -19.38 4.92 24.72
C ALA A 330 -19.97 5.19 23.32
N ALA A 331 -19.96 4.22 22.42
CA ALA A 331 -20.43 4.36 21.03
C ALA A 331 -21.96 4.52 20.87
N SER A 332 -22.77 4.23 21.91
CA SER A 332 -24.23 4.44 21.87
C SER A 332 -24.67 5.78 22.50
N SER A 333 -23.71 6.63 22.90
CA SER A 333 -23.96 7.91 23.60
C SER A 333 -23.52 9.15 22.82
N ALA A 334 -23.08 8.97 21.56
CA ALA A 334 -22.71 10.03 20.61
C ALA A 334 -23.56 9.92 19.34
#